data_AF-T0S2X8-F1
#
_entry.id   AF-T0S2X8-F1
#
_cell.length_a   1.000
_cell.length_b   1.000
_cell.length_c   1.000
_cell.angle_alpha   90.00
_cell.angle_beta   90.00
_cell.angle_gamma   90.00
#
_symmetry.space_group_name_H-M   'P 1'
#
loop_
_entity.id
_entity.type
_entity.pdbx_description
1 polymer ?
#
loop_
_entity_poly.entity_id
_entity_poly.type
_entity_poly.pdbx_seq_one_letter_code
_entity_poly.pdbx_strand_id
1 'polypeptide(L)'
;MAPPRRRNKTATKDQYAALSTEERKAAGAEAKNRGNAAYTAADFATAIKEFTTAIAYEPHNHAYYSNRSAAYLSNGNAAPAMADANKCIEIDA
;
A
#
# COMPACT_ATOMS: atom_id res chain seq x y z
N MET A 1 -17.69 32.72 -4.85
CA MET A 1 -17.74 31.60 -3.89
C MET A 1 -17.47 30.29 -4.66
N ALA A 2 -16.50 29.51 -4.17
CA ALA A 2 -16.01 28.19 -4.60
C ALA A 2 -15.21 28.05 -5.93
N PRO A 3 -13.94 27.61 -5.91
CA PRO A 3 -13.23 27.15 -7.10
C PRO A 3 -13.69 25.73 -7.50
N PRO A 4 -13.57 25.35 -8.78
CA PRO A 4 -13.93 24.01 -9.22
C PRO A 4 -12.96 22.99 -8.60
N ARG A 5 -13.50 22.02 -7.85
CA ARG A 5 -12.75 20.85 -7.39
C ARG A 5 -12.31 20.04 -8.60
N ARG A 6 -11.09 20.28 -9.09
CA ARG A 6 -10.42 19.44 -10.07
C ARG A 6 -10.10 18.10 -9.41
N ARG A 7 -11.03 17.15 -9.50
CA ARG A 7 -10.76 15.74 -9.18
C ARG A 7 -9.82 15.21 -10.27
N ASN A 8 -8.52 15.37 -10.07
CA ASN A 8 -7.51 14.64 -10.83
C ASN A 8 -7.63 13.15 -10.47
N LYS A 9 -8.45 12.40 -11.22
CA LYS A 9 -8.63 10.95 -11.07
C LYS A 9 -7.55 10.12 -11.80
N THR A 10 -6.54 10.76 -12.39
CA THR A 10 -5.43 10.13 -13.14
C THR A 10 -4.11 10.20 -12.37
N ALA A 11 -4.17 10.07 -11.05
CA ALA A 11 -3.13 10.50 -10.13
C ALA A 11 -2.34 9.36 -9.46
N THR A 12 -2.15 8.19 -10.07
CA THR A 12 -1.64 7.04 -9.26
C THR A 12 -0.53 6.20 -9.86
N LYS A 13 -0.06 6.45 -11.09
CA LYS A 13 1.16 5.78 -11.60
C LYS A 13 2.24 6.78 -12.02
N ASP A 14 1.82 7.85 -12.70
CA ASP A 14 2.71 8.90 -13.20
C ASP A 14 3.36 9.73 -12.08
N GLN A 15 2.64 9.91 -10.96
CA GLN A 15 3.10 10.72 -9.82
C GLN A 15 4.25 10.09 -9.04
N TYR A 16 4.35 8.76 -9.08
CA TYR A 16 5.40 8.01 -8.41
C TYR A 16 6.64 7.88 -9.29
N ALA A 17 6.48 7.86 -10.62
CA ALA A 17 7.58 7.78 -11.56
C ALA A 17 8.47 9.03 -11.57
N ALA A 18 7.93 10.19 -11.17
CA ALA A 18 8.68 11.44 -11.07
C ALA A 18 9.51 11.58 -9.77
N LEU A 19 9.28 10.72 -8.77
CA LEU A 19 9.98 10.73 -7.49
C LEU A 19 11.25 9.87 -7.55
N SER A 20 12.31 10.33 -6.90
CA SER A 20 13.56 9.57 -6.79
C SER A 20 13.31 8.22 -6.09
N THR A 21 14.15 7.22 -6.35
CA THR A 21 14.01 5.90 -5.71
C THR A 21 14.02 5.99 -4.18
N GLU A 22 14.84 6.89 -3.61
CA GLU A 22 14.87 7.13 -2.16
C GLU A 22 13.60 7.78 -1.64
N GLU A 23 13.03 8.75 -2.38
CA GLU A 23 11.78 9.42 -2.00
C GLU A 23 10.59 8.45 -2.05
N ARG A 24 10.54 7.58 -3.07
CA ARG A 24 9.54 6.50 -3.15
C ARG A 24 9.68 5.54 -1.98
N LYS A 25 10.90 5.17 -1.61
CA LYS A 25 11.17 4.30 -0.46
C LYS A 25 10.73 4.94 0.86
N ALA A 26 11.04 6.22 1.06
CA ALA A 26 10.58 6.96 2.22
C ALA A 26 9.05 7.07 2.28
N ALA A 27 8.41 7.41 1.16
CA ALA A 27 6.95 7.50 1.06
C ALA A 27 6.26 6.14 1.25
N GLY A 28 6.84 5.07 0.70
CA GLY A 28 6.40 3.70 0.91
C GLY A 28 6.51 3.27 2.37
N ALA A 29 7.62 3.59 3.02
CA ALA A 29 7.84 3.30 4.44
C ALA A 29 6.86 4.06 5.34
N GLU A 30 6.55 5.32 5.01
CA GLU A 30 5.56 6.12 5.74
C GLU A 30 4.15 5.56 5.56
N ALA A 31 3.76 5.20 4.33
CA ALA A 31 2.49 4.54 4.07
C ALA A 31 2.38 3.19 4.80
N LYS A 32 3.46 2.40 4.85
CA LYS A 32 3.52 1.19 5.69
C LYS A 32 3.27 1.52 7.16
N ASN A 33 3.92 2.56 7.69
CA ASN A 33 3.76 2.91 9.10
C ASN A 33 2.32 3.34 9.43
N ARG A 34 1.68 4.09 8.54
CA ARG A 34 0.25 4.44 8.64
C ARG A 34 -0.65 3.21 8.55
N GLY A 35 -0.35 2.29 7.65
CA GLY A 35 -1.05 1.00 7.53
C GLY A 35 -0.94 0.16 8.81
N ASN A 36 0.25 0.10 9.42
CA ASN A 36 0.46 -0.57 10.70
C ASN A 36 -0.34 0.10 11.82
N ALA A 37 -0.35 1.42 11.90
CA ALA A 37 -1.16 2.13 12.89
C ALA A 37 -2.66 1.82 12.72
N ALA A 38 -3.17 1.83 11.49
CA ALA A 38 -4.55 1.43 11.20
C ALA A 38 -4.82 -0.04 11.55
N TYR A 39 -3.88 -0.94 11.26
CA TYR A 39 -3.97 -2.35 11.63
C TYR A 39 -4.05 -2.54 13.15
N THR A 40 -3.24 -1.82 13.93
CA THR A 40 -3.32 -1.85 15.40
C THR A 40 -4.61 -1.27 15.95
N ALA A 41 -5.23 -0.34 15.22
CA ALA A 41 -6.55 0.20 15.53
C ALA A 41 -7.71 -0.72 15.08
N ALA A 42 -7.40 -1.93 14.59
CA ALA A 42 -8.34 -2.86 13.96
C ALA A 42 -9.09 -2.28 12.73
N ASP A 43 -8.61 -1.17 12.17
CA ASP A 43 -9.13 -0.60 10.93
C ASP A 43 -8.41 -1.22 9.73
N PHE A 44 -8.75 -2.49 9.47
CA PHE A 44 -8.10 -3.28 8.43
C PHE A 44 -8.35 -2.72 7.02
N ALA A 45 -9.52 -2.10 6.79
CA ALA A 45 -9.86 -1.47 5.52
C ALA A 45 -8.91 -0.30 5.18
N THR A 46 -8.57 0.55 6.15
CA THR A 46 -7.59 1.62 5.95
C THR A 46 -6.18 1.04 5.88
N ALA A 47 -5.85 0.04 6.70
CA ALA A 47 -4.55 -0.63 6.62
C ALA A 47 -4.27 -1.18 5.21
N ILE A 48 -5.23 -1.87 4.60
CA ILE A 48 -5.14 -2.40 3.22
C ILE A 48 -4.90 -1.27 2.21
N LYS A 49 -5.58 -0.12 2.35
CA LYS A 49 -5.41 1.03 1.45
C LYS A 49 -4.01 1.64 1.58
N GLU A 50 -3.53 1.83 2.80
CA GLU A 50 -2.20 2.40 3.04
C GLU A 50 -1.10 1.44 2.55
N PHE A 51 -1.21 0.13 2.79
CA PHE A 51 -0.26 -0.84 2.24
C PHE A 51 -0.32 -0.93 0.71
N THR A 52 -1.51 -0.81 0.10
CA THR A 52 -1.64 -0.73 -1.35
C THR A 52 -0.93 0.51 -1.91
N THR A 53 -0.99 1.61 -1.18
CA THR A 53 -0.25 2.83 -1.51
C THR A 53 1.26 2.61 -1.38
N ALA A 54 1.72 1.95 -0.31
CA ALA A 54 3.13 1.58 -0.14
C ALA A 54 3.65 0.71 -1.30
N ILE A 55 2.85 -0.27 -1.74
CA ILE A 55 3.15 -1.13 -2.90
C ILE A 55 3.20 -0.32 -4.20
N ALA A 56 2.37 0.71 -4.34
CA ALA A 56 2.42 1.57 -5.52
C ALA A 56 3.71 2.39 -5.60
N TYR A 57 4.29 2.76 -4.45
CA TYR A 57 5.60 3.42 -4.38
C TYR A 57 6.76 2.45 -4.60
N GLU A 58 6.75 1.29 -3.92
CA GLU A 58 7.76 0.24 -4.11
C GLU A 58 7.08 -1.12 -4.37
N PRO A 59 6.81 -1.46 -5.64
CA PRO A 59 6.19 -2.73 -5.98
C PRO A 59 7.12 -3.93 -5.80
N HIS A 60 8.42 -3.70 -5.57
CA HIS A 60 9.45 -4.71 -5.35
C HIS A 60 9.74 -4.96 -3.86
N ASN A 61 8.99 -4.36 -2.94
CA ASN A 61 9.21 -4.55 -1.51
C ASN A 61 8.25 -5.62 -0.97
N HIS A 62 8.76 -6.83 -0.76
CA HIS A 62 7.99 -7.98 -0.27
C HIS A 62 7.30 -7.69 1.08
N ALA A 63 7.90 -6.85 1.94
CA ALA A 63 7.34 -6.52 3.25
C ALA A 63 5.97 -5.83 3.14
N TYR A 64 5.72 -5.02 2.11
CA TYR A 64 4.42 -4.35 1.95
C TYR A 64 3.31 -5.34 1.57
N TYR A 65 3.61 -6.34 0.74
CA TYR A 65 2.67 -7.42 0.42
C TYR A 65 2.38 -8.28 1.65
N SER A 66 3.40 -8.61 2.44
CA SER A 66 3.21 -9.36 3.70
C SER A 66 2.31 -8.62 4.68
N ASN A 67 2.53 -7.31 4.89
CA ASN A 67 1.68 -6.51 5.78
C ASN A 67 0.24 -6.35 5.24
N ARG A 68 0.06 -6.21 3.92
CA ARG A 68 -1.27 -6.18 3.30
C ARG A 68 -1.99 -7.52 3.43
N SER A 69 -1.25 -8.63 3.28
CA SER A 69 -1.76 -9.99 3.50
C SER A 69 -2.28 -10.16 4.92
N ALA A 70 -1.52 -9.75 5.94
CA ALA A 70 -1.97 -9.75 7.33
C ALA A 70 -3.24 -8.92 7.54
N ALA A 71 -3.30 -7.71 6.95
CA ALA A 71 -4.50 -6.88 7.01
C ALA A 71 -5.72 -7.53 6.34
N TYR A 72 -5.54 -8.20 5.21
CA TYR A 72 -6.61 -8.96 4.56
C TYR A 72 -7.10 -10.13 5.41
N LEU A 73 -6.20 -10.91 6.03
CA LEU A 73 -6.56 -11.99 6.93
C LEU A 73 -7.39 -11.49 8.12
N SER A 74 -6.94 -10.40 8.74
CA SER A 74 -7.66 -9.79 9.87
C SER A 74 -9.00 -9.17 9.45
N ASN A 75 -9.12 -8.75 8.19
CA ASN A 75 -10.40 -8.34 7.59
C ASN A 75 -11.27 -9.54 7.15
N GLY A 76 -10.87 -10.79 7.41
CA GLY A 76 -11.59 -12.01 7.02
C GLY A 76 -11.47 -12.39 5.54
N ASN A 77 -10.57 -11.77 4.79
CA ASN A 77 -10.39 -11.97 3.36
C ASN A 77 -9.14 -12.83 3.07
N ALA A 78 -9.26 -14.15 3.19
CA ALA A 78 -8.14 -15.06 2.99
C ALA A 78 -7.67 -15.17 1.53
N ALA A 79 -8.56 -15.07 0.55
CA ALA A 79 -8.21 -15.18 -0.87
C ALA A 79 -7.21 -14.09 -1.34
N PRO A 80 -7.46 -12.78 -1.12
CA PRO A 80 -6.48 -11.75 -1.50
C PRO A 80 -5.21 -11.83 -0.63
N ALA A 81 -5.31 -12.26 0.63
CA ALA A 81 -4.14 -12.47 1.47
C ALA A 81 -3.19 -13.52 0.91
N MET A 82 -3.72 -14.64 0.41
CA MET A 82 -2.90 -15.68 -0.24
C MET A 82 -2.24 -15.19 -1.52
N ALA A 83 -2.94 -14.38 -2.33
CA ALA A 83 -2.35 -13.79 -3.52
C ALA A 83 -1.15 -12.88 -3.16
N ASP A 84 -1.29 -12.07 -2.12
CA ASP A 84 -0.20 -11.23 -1.61
C ASP A 84 0.95 -12.04 -1.01
N ALA A 85 0.66 -13.13 -0.31
CA ALA A 85 1.68 -14.03 0.24
C ALA A 85 2.48 -14.71 -0.88
N ASN A 86 1.81 -15.19 -1.94
CA ASN A 86 2.49 -15.71 -3.12
C ASN A 86 3.35 -14.62 -3.78
N LYS A 87 2.83 -13.39 -3.88
CA LYS A 87 3.60 -12.28 -4.46
C LYS A 87 4.84 -11.93 -3.65
N CYS A 88 4.74 -12.01 -2.33
CA CYS A 88 5.86 -11.85 -1.41
C CYS A 88 6.96 -12.87 -1.70
N ILE A 89 6.58 -14.16 -1.86
CA ILE A 89 7.53 -15.24 -2.18
C ILE A 89 8.16 -15.04 -3.57
N GLU A 90 7.38 -14.62 -4.57
CA GLU A 90 7.90 -14.33 -5.92
C GLU A 90 8.93 -13.18 -5.94
N ILE A 91 8.88 -12.27 -4.96
CA ILE A 91 9.77 -11.09 -4.89
C ILE A 91 11.00 -11.37 -4.01
N ASP A 92 10.86 -12.21 -2.99
CA ASP A 92 11.94 -12.60 -2.06
C ASP A 92 12.85 -13.72 -2.60
N ALA A 93 12.35 -14.50 -3.58
CA ALA A 93 13.08 -15.57 -4.26
C ALA A 93 14.09 -15.05 -5.31
#